data_AF-A0A1E3PX85-F1
#
_entry.id   AF-A0A1E3PX85-F1
#
_cell.length_a   1.000
_cell.length_b   1.000
_cell.length_c   1.000
_cell.angle_alpha   90.00
_cell.angle_beta   90.00
_cell.angle_gamma   90.00
#
_symmetry.space_group_name_H-M   'P 1'
#
loop_
_entity.id
_entity.type
_entity.pdbx_description
1 polymer ?
#
loop_
_entity_poly.entity_id
_entity_poly.type
_entity_poly.pdbx_seq_one_letter_code
_entity_poly.pdbx_strand_id
1 'polypeptide(L)'
;MQLQMMDYPLIIPNQPFSAPQIDTESSLMRLMFANQRQSSLPGTAVPPLTAAQVSHPVTIISTTPYLPTTTMPSQSSSAGADRTRQVASMTTRPTQNQDIDRNGRRRRVYTKTQFTCSHCPRKFSITDIEVYCRHVVENNIQREFKCLEPTCPWHIIGFQRKLERDRHYTRKHGVPQYECRFWAGPRKEIFEGAGVCTTRWHADAGNRTRHERNVHGYYIATQRGRLSSLDEAEMVKVDKVVRR
;
A
#
# COMPACT_ATOMS: atom_id res chain seq x y z
N MET A 1 -60.82 -31.93 -25.27
CA MET A 1 -59.53 -31.26 -24.98
C MET A 1 -59.49 -30.99 -23.49
N GLN A 2 -58.65 -31.72 -22.77
CA GLN A 2 -58.62 -31.75 -21.30
C GLN A 2 -57.60 -30.71 -20.83
N LEU A 3 -58.07 -29.63 -20.20
CA LEU A 3 -57.24 -28.59 -19.61
C LEU A 3 -56.54 -29.15 -18.37
N GLN A 4 -55.25 -29.46 -18.49
CA GLN A 4 -54.39 -29.76 -17.35
C GLN A 4 -54.14 -28.47 -16.57
N MET A 5 -54.68 -28.40 -15.35
CA MET A 5 -54.31 -27.38 -14.37
C MET A 5 -52.90 -27.69 -13.86
N MET A 6 -51.96 -26.79 -14.11
CA MET A 6 -50.62 -26.85 -13.55
C MET A 6 -50.65 -26.19 -12.18
N ASP A 7 -50.34 -26.97 -11.16
CA ASP A 7 -50.20 -26.51 -9.78
C ASP A 7 -49.05 -25.50 -9.67
N TYR A 8 -49.41 -24.26 -9.32
CA TYR A 8 -48.45 -23.21 -8.99
C TYR A 8 -47.89 -23.47 -7.59
N PRO A 9 -46.56 -23.53 -7.40
CA PRO A 9 -45.98 -23.66 -6.06
C PRO A 9 -46.21 -22.36 -5.27
N LEU A 10 -46.74 -22.54 -4.06
CA LEU A 10 -46.94 -21.49 -3.06
C LEU A 10 -45.61 -20.81 -2.72
N ILE A 11 -45.58 -19.49 -2.89
CA ILE A 11 -44.48 -18.62 -2.46
C ILE A 11 -44.46 -18.62 -0.93
N ILE A 12 -43.43 -19.24 -0.34
CA ILE A 12 -43.20 -19.24 1.10
C ILE A 12 -42.74 -17.84 1.53
N PRO A 13 -43.42 -17.18 2.49
CA PRO A 13 -43.00 -15.87 2.98
C PRO A 13 -41.68 -15.97 3.77
N ASN A 14 -40.81 -14.99 3.49
CA ASN A 14 -39.52 -14.67 4.10
C ASN A 14 -39.28 -15.29 5.50
N GLN A 15 -38.43 -16.32 5.53
CA GLN A 15 -37.68 -16.68 6.73
C GLN A 15 -36.69 -15.55 7.06
N PRO A 16 -36.63 -15.05 8.31
CA PRO A 16 -35.61 -14.10 8.71
C PRO A 16 -34.24 -14.75 8.54
N PHE A 17 -33.39 -14.08 7.75
CA PHE A 17 -32.01 -14.48 7.52
C PHE A 17 -31.25 -14.37 8.85
N SER A 18 -31.08 -15.50 9.55
CA SER A 18 -30.19 -15.56 10.72
C SER A 18 -28.78 -15.20 10.26
N ALA A 19 -28.28 -14.06 10.72
CA ALA A 19 -26.91 -13.64 10.47
C ALA A 19 -25.95 -14.76 10.91
N PRO A 20 -24.96 -15.14 10.10
CA PRO A 20 -23.96 -16.12 10.52
C PRO A 20 -23.29 -15.57 11.78
N GLN A 21 -23.32 -16.34 12.87
CA GLN A 21 -22.50 -16.08 14.03
C GLN A 21 -21.04 -16.21 13.58
N ILE A 22 -20.40 -15.07 13.35
CA ILE A 22 -18.98 -15.01 13.08
C ILE A 22 -18.31 -15.23 14.43
N ASP A 23 -17.77 -16.44 14.63
CA ASP A 23 -16.97 -16.79 15.79
C ASP A 23 -15.82 -15.79 15.93
N THR A 24 -15.95 -14.91 16.92
CA THR A 24 -15.00 -13.80 17.18
C THR A 24 -13.67 -14.30 17.73
N GLU A 25 -13.58 -15.57 18.14
CA GLU A 25 -12.36 -16.14 18.72
C GLU A 25 -11.25 -16.40 17.68
N SER A 26 -11.58 -16.61 16.40
CA SER A 26 -10.55 -16.82 15.36
C SER A 26 -9.90 -15.50 14.88
N SER A 27 -10.57 -14.35 15.11
CA SER A 27 -10.07 -13.03 14.69
C SER A 27 -9.08 -12.42 15.70
N LEU A 28 -9.24 -12.73 17.00
CA LEU A 28 -8.35 -12.23 18.06
C LEU A 28 -6.96 -12.91 18.07
N MET A 29 -6.88 -14.18 17.66
CA MET A 29 -5.59 -14.88 17.49
C MET A 29 -4.74 -14.32 16.34
N ARG A 30 -5.34 -13.65 15.34
CA ARG A 30 -4.59 -13.10 14.20
C ARG A 30 -3.94 -11.73 14.45
N LEU A 31 -4.34 -11.03 15.52
CA LEU A 31 -3.77 -9.74 15.92
C LEU A 31 -2.58 -9.85 16.88
N MET A 32 -2.35 -11.01 17.50
CA MET A 32 -1.24 -11.20 18.45
C MET A 32 0.12 -11.47 17.80
N PHE A 33 0.18 -11.78 16.50
CA PHE A 33 1.44 -12.10 15.80
C PHE A 33 2.11 -10.91 15.09
N ALA A 34 1.54 -9.69 15.15
CA ALA A 34 2.09 -8.53 14.47
C ALA A 34 2.99 -7.62 15.34
N ASN A 35 3.16 -7.93 16.64
CA ASN A 35 3.89 -7.04 17.55
C ASN A 35 4.83 -7.74 18.54
N GLN A 36 5.18 -9.01 18.32
CA GLN A 36 6.21 -9.68 19.14
C GLN A 36 7.59 -9.37 18.56
N ARG A 37 8.07 -8.13 18.83
CA ARG A 37 9.50 -7.85 18.82
C ARG A 37 10.15 -8.74 19.87
N GLN A 38 11.19 -9.44 19.44
CA GLN A 38 12.02 -10.33 20.22
C GLN A 38 12.65 -9.60 21.41
N SER A 39 12.31 -10.02 22.62
CA SER A 39 13.08 -9.72 23.82
C SER A 39 13.03 -10.93 24.75
N SER A 40 13.80 -11.96 24.40
CA SER A 40 14.39 -12.94 25.33
C SER A 40 15.23 -13.94 24.53
N LEU A 41 16.52 -13.67 24.38
CA LEU A 41 17.51 -14.71 24.07
C LEU A 41 17.90 -15.40 25.38
N PRO A 42 17.91 -16.74 25.46
CA PRO A 42 18.57 -17.44 26.56
C PRO A 42 20.09 -17.36 26.37
N GLY A 43 20.79 -17.01 27.45
CA GLY A 43 22.23 -16.83 27.48
C GLY A 43 22.99 -18.06 26.95
N THR A 44 23.68 -17.87 25.84
CA THR A 44 24.73 -18.78 25.38
C THR A 44 26.04 -18.18 25.84
N ALA A 45 26.75 -18.92 26.69
CA ALA A 45 28.06 -18.54 27.20
C ALA A 45 29.05 -18.33 26.05
N VAL A 46 29.66 -17.14 26.02
CA VAL A 46 30.70 -16.77 25.06
C VAL A 46 32.05 -17.29 25.61
N PRO A 47 32.82 -18.09 24.84
CA PRO A 47 34.20 -18.42 25.21
C PRO A 47 35.13 -17.21 25.03
N PRO A 48 36.25 -17.14 25.76
CA PRO A 48 37.16 -15.99 25.73
C PRO A 48 37.88 -15.87 24.38
N LEU A 49 37.81 -14.69 23.78
CA LEU A 49 38.53 -14.29 22.57
C LEU A 49 40.02 -14.12 22.86
N THR A 50 40.84 -14.99 22.29
CA THR A 50 42.28 -14.76 22.07
C THR A 50 42.48 -13.60 21.10
N ALA A 51 43.27 -12.62 21.53
CA ALA A 51 43.71 -11.50 20.73
C ALA A 51 44.67 -11.97 19.61
N ALA A 52 44.21 -11.90 18.35
CA ALA A 52 45.07 -11.94 17.19
C ALA A 52 45.01 -10.56 16.52
N GLN A 53 46.12 -9.83 16.63
CA GLN A 53 46.34 -8.58 15.92
C GLN A 53 46.39 -8.85 14.42
N VAL A 54 45.40 -8.34 13.67
CA VAL A 54 45.46 -8.26 12.21
C VAL A 54 45.55 -6.78 11.85
N SER A 55 46.76 -6.39 11.47
CA SER A 55 47.08 -5.12 10.83
C SER A 55 46.43 -5.07 9.45
N HIS A 56 45.46 -4.19 9.26
CA HIS A 56 44.96 -3.85 7.92
C HIS A 56 45.65 -2.56 7.42
N PRO A 57 46.20 -2.56 6.19
CA PRO A 57 46.78 -1.38 5.59
C PRO A 57 45.71 -0.37 5.19
N VAL A 58 46.00 0.89 5.47
CA VAL A 58 45.23 2.07 5.11
C VAL A 58 45.23 2.23 3.59
N THR A 59 44.05 2.07 2.96
CA THR A 59 43.87 2.41 1.54
C THR A 59 43.57 3.91 1.43
N ILE A 60 44.49 4.61 0.77
CA ILE A 60 44.46 6.05 0.51
C ILE A 60 43.33 6.38 -0.47
N ILE A 61 42.57 7.41 -0.14
CA ILE A 61 41.46 7.98 -0.90
C ILE A 61 42.03 8.62 -2.18
N SER A 62 41.67 8.07 -3.34
CA SER A 62 41.97 8.67 -4.64
C SER A 62 40.83 9.63 -5.02
N THR A 63 41.07 10.91 -4.85
CA THR A 63 40.18 12.01 -5.28
C THR A 63 40.24 12.14 -6.80
N THR A 64 39.17 11.77 -7.50
CA THR A 64 38.99 12.11 -8.91
C THR A 64 38.42 13.54 -9.03
N PRO A 65 39.02 14.41 -9.86
CA PRO A 65 38.49 15.74 -10.10
C PRO A 65 37.22 15.67 -10.97
N TYR A 66 36.18 16.34 -10.48
CA TYR A 66 34.89 16.53 -11.14
C TYR A 66 35.06 17.51 -12.31
N LEU A 67 34.76 17.08 -13.54
CA LEU A 67 34.68 17.95 -14.71
C LEU A 67 33.35 18.72 -14.72
N PRO A 68 33.33 20.03 -14.99
CA PRO A 68 32.10 20.80 -15.12
C PRO A 68 31.40 20.48 -16.45
N THR A 69 30.16 20.00 -16.35
CA THR A 69 29.29 19.80 -17.51
C THR A 69 28.76 21.14 -18.02
N THR A 70 29.21 21.52 -19.21
CA THR A 70 28.78 22.69 -19.98
C THR A 70 27.28 22.66 -20.26
N THR A 71 26.58 23.68 -19.78
CA THR A 71 25.19 24.02 -20.11
C THR A 71 25.12 24.53 -21.55
N MET A 72 24.22 23.95 -22.38
CA MET A 72 23.83 24.52 -23.67
C MET A 72 22.34 24.92 -23.65
N PRO A 73 21.97 26.03 -24.30
CA PRO A 73 20.65 26.64 -24.21
C PRO A 73 19.60 26.01 -25.14
N SER A 74 18.35 26.14 -24.68
CA SER A 74 17.10 25.89 -25.38
C SER A 74 17.05 26.54 -26.77
N GLN A 75 16.60 25.76 -27.76
CA GLN A 75 16.03 26.30 -29.00
C GLN A 75 14.57 25.87 -29.12
N SER A 76 13.74 26.89 -29.01
CA SER A 76 12.34 26.92 -29.41
C SER A 76 12.22 26.93 -30.94
N SER A 77 11.51 25.95 -31.49
CA SER A 77 11.04 26.00 -32.88
C SER A 77 9.58 25.57 -32.92
N SER A 78 8.74 26.56 -33.18
CA SER A 78 7.31 26.48 -33.46
C SER A 78 7.09 26.50 -34.97
N ALA A 79 6.32 25.53 -35.48
CA ALA A 79 5.62 25.44 -36.77
C ALA A 79 5.54 23.93 -37.11
N GLY A 80 4.47 23.36 -37.64
CA GLY A 80 3.30 23.90 -38.29
C GLY A 80 2.24 22.80 -38.36
N ALA A 81 1.02 23.23 -38.66
CA ALA A 81 -0.18 22.42 -38.65
C ALA A 81 -0.16 21.36 -39.77
N ASP A 82 -0.56 20.14 -39.44
CA ASP A 82 -1.32 19.32 -40.38
C ASP A 82 -2.40 18.54 -39.63
N ARG A 83 -3.63 19.04 -39.73
CA ARG A 83 -4.83 18.44 -39.13
C ARG A 83 -5.36 17.37 -40.08
N THR A 84 -4.72 16.21 -40.12
CA THR A 84 -5.38 15.01 -40.65
C THR A 84 -6.44 14.55 -39.65
N ARG A 85 -7.70 14.84 -39.98
CA ARG A 85 -8.91 14.41 -39.27
C ARG A 85 -9.03 12.90 -39.42
N GLN A 86 -8.32 12.14 -38.59
CA GLN A 86 -8.55 10.70 -38.46
C GLN A 86 -9.94 10.48 -37.88
N VAL A 87 -10.77 9.82 -38.70
CA VAL A 87 -12.07 9.28 -38.33
C VAL A 87 -11.83 8.34 -37.17
N ALA A 88 -12.26 8.77 -35.97
CA ALA A 88 -12.19 7.97 -34.77
C ALA A 88 -13.02 6.70 -35.00
N SER A 89 -12.33 5.59 -35.29
CA SER A 89 -12.92 4.26 -35.18
C SER A 89 -13.56 4.17 -33.80
N MET A 90 -14.87 3.98 -33.79
CA MET A 90 -15.64 3.67 -32.60
C MET A 90 -15.24 2.28 -32.12
N THR A 91 -14.04 2.17 -31.56
CA THR A 91 -13.72 1.07 -30.67
C THR A 91 -14.62 1.27 -29.46
N THR A 92 -15.69 0.48 -29.41
CA THR A 92 -16.56 0.32 -28.26
C THR A 92 -15.67 0.07 -27.04
N ARG A 93 -15.42 1.14 -26.26
CA ARG A 93 -14.76 1.01 -24.96
C ARG A 93 -15.63 0.04 -24.18
N PRO A 94 -15.13 -1.15 -23.79
CA PRO A 94 -15.89 -2.02 -22.91
C PRO A 94 -16.23 -1.17 -21.69
N THR A 95 -17.53 -1.08 -21.41
CA THR A 95 -18.12 -0.44 -20.24
C THR A 95 -17.59 -1.19 -19.02
N GLN A 96 -16.37 -0.86 -18.60
CA GLN A 96 -15.81 -1.32 -17.35
C GLN A 96 -16.69 -0.70 -16.27
N ASN A 97 -17.58 -1.52 -15.70
CA ASN A 97 -18.10 -1.32 -14.35
C ASN A 97 -16.88 -1.08 -13.45
N GLN A 98 -16.56 0.19 -13.22
CA GLN A 98 -15.34 0.54 -12.53
C GLN A 98 -15.55 0.20 -11.07
N ASP A 99 -14.85 -0.84 -10.61
CA ASP A 99 -14.76 -1.25 -9.22
C ASP A 99 -14.40 -0.03 -8.35
N ILE A 100 -15.41 0.53 -7.68
CA ILE A 100 -15.27 1.66 -6.77
C ILE A 100 -14.63 1.11 -5.51
N ASP A 101 -13.51 1.70 -5.08
CA ASP A 101 -12.86 1.28 -3.86
C ASP A 101 -13.69 1.63 -2.61
N ARG A 102 -13.26 1.15 -1.44
CA ARG A 102 -13.95 1.43 -0.17
C ARG A 102 -13.96 2.91 0.24
N ASN A 103 -13.21 3.76 -0.47
CA ASN A 103 -13.21 5.21 -0.29
C ASN A 103 -14.10 5.93 -1.30
N GLY A 104 -14.90 5.21 -2.09
CA GLY A 104 -15.76 5.80 -3.11
C GLY A 104 -14.99 6.28 -4.35
N ARG A 105 -13.71 5.89 -4.50
CA ARG A 105 -12.87 6.33 -5.62
C ARG A 105 -12.76 5.25 -6.68
N ARG A 106 -12.62 5.69 -7.92
CA ARG A 106 -12.28 4.81 -9.04
C ARG A 106 -10.90 4.19 -8.77
N ARG A 107 -10.82 2.86 -8.77
CA ARG A 107 -9.55 2.13 -8.61
C ARG A 107 -8.54 2.64 -9.63
N ARG A 108 -7.39 3.12 -9.16
CA ARG A 108 -6.32 3.57 -10.06
C ARG A 108 -5.75 2.36 -10.81
N VAL A 109 -5.89 2.36 -12.13
CA VAL A 109 -5.30 1.34 -13.00
C VAL A 109 -3.84 1.71 -13.22
N TYR A 110 -2.94 0.92 -12.65
CA TYR A 110 -1.50 1.08 -12.86
C TYR A 110 -1.11 0.30 -14.12
N THR A 111 -1.12 0.94 -15.29
CA THR A 111 -0.87 0.28 -16.58
C THR A 111 0.61 0.02 -16.88
N LYS A 112 1.54 0.61 -16.13
CA LYS A 112 2.98 0.58 -16.44
C LYS A 112 3.80 -0.38 -15.58
N THR A 113 3.17 -1.12 -14.66
CA THR A 113 3.91 -2.07 -13.82
C THR A 113 4.24 -3.33 -14.61
N GLN A 114 5.52 -3.68 -14.68
CA GLN A 114 6.01 -4.93 -15.28
C GLN A 114 6.52 -5.87 -14.19
N PHE A 115 6.30 -7.17 -14.36
CA PHE A 115 6.79 -8.24 -13.52
C PHE A 115 7.89 -9.00 -14.25
N THR A 116 9.01 -9.25 -13.57
CA THR A 116 10.12 -10.06 -14.09
C THR A 116 10.02 -11.46 -13.51
N CYS A 117 10.17 -12.49 -14.35
CA CYS A 117 10.30 -13.84 -13.85
C CYS A 117 11.65 -14.02 -13.14
N SER A 118 11.67 -14.78 -12.04
CA SER A 118 12.90 -15.14 -11.32
C SER A 118 13.66 -16.29 -12.00
N HIS A 119 12.99 -17.06 -12.84
CA HIS A 119 13.56 -18.21 -13.55
C HIS A 119 14.18 -17.82 -14.91
N CYS A 120 13.66 -16.79 -15.58
CA CYS A 120 14.09 -16.41 -16.93
C CYS A 120 13.99 -14.90 -17.16
N PRO A 121 14.62 -14.33 -18.21
CA PRO A 121 14.61 -12.89 -18.45
C PRO A 121 13.28 -12.32 -19.00
N ARG A 122 12.23 -13.15 -19.10
CA ARG A 122 10.91 -12.70 -19.60
C ARG A 122 10.27 -11.70 -18.64
N LYS A 123 9.59 -10.72 -19.23
CA LYS A 123 8.84 -9.67 -18.54
C LYS A 123 7.36 -9.78 -18.91
N PHE A 124 6.50 -9.56 -17.92
CA PHE A 124 5.05 -9.64 -18.05
C PHE A 124 4.43 -8.30 -17.63
N SER A 125 3.42 -7.84 -18.36
CA SER A 125 2.68 -6.65 -17.97
C SER A 125 1.63 -7.00 -16.90
N ILE A 126 1.09 -5.99 -16.21
CA ILE A 126 -0.05 -6.21 -15.30
C ILE A 126 -1.37 -6.51 -16.04
N THR A 127 -1.50 -6.08 -17.29
CA THR A 127 -2.68 -6.39 -18.12
C THR A 127 -2.68 -7.86 -18.51
N ASP A 128 -1.51 -8.48 -18.61
CA ASP A 128 -1.33 -9.86 -19.07
C ASP A 128 -0.98 -10.80 -17.90
N ILE A 129 -1.59 -10.57 -16.73
CA ILE A 129 -1.31 -11.36 -15.52
C ILE A 129 -1.59 -12.86 -15.72
N GLU A 130 -2.57 -13.20 -16.55
CA GLU A 130 -2.92 -14.58 -16.89
C GLU A 130 -1.81 -15.30 -17.68
N VAL A 131 -1.14 -14.56 -18.58
CA VAL A 131 0.02 -15.07 -19.32
C VAL A 131 1.15 -15.37 -18.35
N TYR A 132 1.33 -14.53 -17.32
CA TYR A 132 2.32 -14.80 -16.29
C TYR A 132 1.97 -16.03 -15.44
N CYS A 133 0.70 -16.18 -15.04
CA CYS A 133 0.25 -17.39 -14.33
C CYS A 133 0.54 -18.66 -15.13
N ARG A 134 0.21 -18.66 -16.43
CA ARG A 134 0.49 -19.81 -17.32
C ARG A 134 1.97 -20.12 -17.40
N HIS A 135 2.82 -19.10 -17.57
CA HIS A 135 4.26 -19.25 -17.58
C HIS A 135 4.80 -19.90 -16.30
N VAL A 136 4.28 -19.52 -15.12
CA VAL A 136 4.64 -20.12 -13.83
C VAL A 136 4.30 -21.60 -13.78
N VAL A 137 3.11 -21.98 -14.25
CA VAL A 137 2.65 -23.38 -14.28
C VAL A 137 3.48 -24.20 -15.28
N GLU A 138 3.64 -23.73 -16.52
CA GLU A 138 4.39 -24.43 -17.57
C GLU A 138 5.86 -24.69 -17.20
N ASN A 139 6.46 -23.78 -16.44
CA ASN A 139 7.86 -23.89 -16.00
C ASN A 139 7.99 -24.52 -14.60
N ASN A 140 6.89 -25.01 -14.01
CA ASN A 140 6.85 -25.59 -12.66
C ASN A 140 7.53 -24.72 -11.59
N ILE A 141 7.38 -23.39 -11.69
CA ILE A 141 8.01 -22.45 -10.77
C ILE A 141 7.29 -22.52 -9.43
N GLN A 142 7.92 -23.12 -8.44
CA GLN A 142 7.36 -23.22 -7.09
C GLN A 142 7.80 -22.06 -6.21
N ARG A 143 6.83 -21.41 -5.57
CA ARG A 143 7.07 -20.42 -4.51
C ARG A 143 6.33 -20.84 -3.26
N GLU A 144 7.03 -20.77 -2.13
CA GLU A 144 6.53 -21.24 -0.83
C GLU A 144 5.32 -20.42 -0.34
N PHE A 145 5.37 -19.10 -0.52
CA PHE A 145 4.35 -18.21 0.02
C PHE A 145 3.31 -17.86 -1.05
N LYS A 146 2.10 -18.40 -0.93
CA LYS A 146 0.99 -18.13 -1.85
C LYS A 146 -0.09 -17.26 -1.21
N CYS A 147 -0.81 -16.48 -2.03
CA CYS A 147 -1.99 -15.76 -1.56
C CYS A 147 -3.02 -16.76 -1.00
N LEU A 148 -3.72 -16.38 0.07
CA LEU A 148 -4.74 -17.23 0.67
C LEU A 148 -6.05 -17.25 -0.12
N GLU A 149 -6.28 -16.26 -0.96
CA GLU A 149 -7.47 -16.17 -1.81
C GLU A 149 -7.27 -17.01 -3.08
N PRO A 150 -8.03 -18.12 -3.30
CA PRO A 150 -7.80 -19.03 -4.42
C PRO A 150 -8.07 -18.39 -5.79
N THR A 151 -9.00 -17.43 -5.83
CA THR A 151 -9.35 -16.69 -7.06
C THR A 151 -8.29 -15.65 -7.45
N CYS A 152 -7.33 -15.38 -6.58
CA CYS A 152 -6.29 -14.40 -6.84
C CYS A 152 -5.17 -14.99 -7.73
N PRO A 153 -4.73 -14.30 -8.80
CA PRO A 153 -3.59 -14.74 -9.62
C PRO A 153 -2.31 -15.02 -8.82
N TRP A 154 -2.13 -14.32 -7.70
CA TRP A 154 -1.00 -14.49 -6.79
C TRP A 154 -1.07 -15.76 -5.92
N HIS A 155 -2.18 -16.49 -5.95
CA HIS A 155 -2.25 -17.86 -5.44
C HIS A 155 -1.43 -18.81 -6.33
N ILE A 156 -1.45 -18.60 -7.64
CA ILE A 156 -0.67 -19.38 -8.62
C ILE A 156 0.78 -18.89 -8.67
N ILE A 157 0.97 -17.57 -8.87
CA ILE A 157 2.31 -16.97 -9.04
C ILE A 157 3.17 -17.09 -7.76
N GLY A 158 2.57 -16.86 -6.59
CA GLY A 158 3.27 -16.84 -5.30
C GLY A 158 4.25 -15.68 -5.10
N PHE A 159 4.86 -15.62 -3.92
CA PHE A 159 5.75 -14.56 -3.44
C PHE A 159 7.09 -15.13 -2.98
N GLN A 160 8.14 -14.32 -3.02
CA GLN A 160 9.47 -14.73 -2.55
C GLN A 160 9.55 -14.72 -1.02
N ARG A 161 8.80 -13.83 -0.37
CA ARG A 161 8.86 -13.63 1.09
C ARG A 161 7.46 -13.66 1.72
N LYS A 162 7.36 -14.21 2.93
CA LYS A 162 6.11 -14.25 3.71
C LYS A 162 5.50 -12.85 3.89
N LEU A 163 6.32 -11.86 4.21
CA LEU A 163 5.88 -10.47 4.41
C LEU A 163 5.24 -9.85 3.15
N GLU A 164 5.68 -10.24 1.95
CA GLU A 164 5.10 -9.74 0.69
C GLU A 164 3.71 -10.32 0.46
N ARG A 165 3.55 -11.62 0.74
CA ARG A 165 2.26 -12.32 0.72
C ARG A 165 1.26 -11.70 1.69
N ASP A 166 1.70 -11.43 2.92
CA ASP A 166 0.84 -10.82 3.95
C ASP A 166 0.43 -9.40 3.55
N ARG A 167 1.38 -8.57 3.09
CA ARG A 167 1.09 -7.21 2.59
C ARG A 167 0.15 -7.22 1.39
N HIS A 168 0.32 -8.16 0.47
CA HIS A 168 -0.57 -8.32 -0.66
C HIS A 168 -1.99 -8.62 -0.20
N TYR A 169 -2.15 -9.61 0.69
CA TYR A 169 -3.44 -10.03 1.20
C TYR A 169 -4.17 -8.88 1.90
N THR A 170 -3.50 -8.18 2.83
CA THR A 170 -4.08 -7.01 3.53
C THR A 170 -4.52 -5.92 2.56
N ARG A 171 -3.79 -5.69 1.47
CA ARG A 171 -4.09 -4.61 0.50
C ARG A 171 -5.15 -4.96 -0.53
N LYS A 172 -5.26 -6.23 -0.92
CA LYS A 172 -6.14 -6.66 -2.02
C LYS A 172 -7.41 -7.36 -1.55
N HIS A 173 -7.32 -8.10 -0.46
CA HIS A 173 -8.41 -8.92 0.07
C HIS A 173 -8.85 -8.48 1.48
N GLY A 174 -7.96 -7.81 2.21
CA GLY A 174 -8.22 -7.31 3.55
C GLY A 174 -9.24 -6.16 3.62
N VAL A 175 -9.90 -6.08 4.77
CA VAL A 175 -10.65 -4.89 5.20
C VAL A 175 -9.64 -3.84 5.65
N PRO A 176 -9.65 -2.61 5.11
CA PRO A 176 -8.78 -1.56 5.60
C PRO A 176 -9.18 -1.18 7.02
N GLN A 177 -8.20 -1.14 7.92
CA GLN A 177 -8.43 -0.93 9.36
C GLN A 177 -7.96 0.44 9.85
N TYR A 178 -7.21 1.19 9.03
CA TYR A 178 -6.57 2.43 9.45
C TYR A 178 -7.32 3.63 8.91
N GLU A 179 -8.08 4.29 9.77
CA GLU A 179 -8.74 5.55 9.45
C GLU A 179 -7.74 6.72 9.49
N CYS A 180 -7.85 7.65 8.55
CA CYS A 180 -7.09 8.91 8.57
C CYS A 180 -7.54 9.76 9.76
N ARG A 181 -6.60 10.25 10.56
CA ARG A 181 -6.91 11.07 11.75
C ARG A 181 -7.54 12.43 11.44
N PHE A 182 -7.43 12.87 10.20
CA PHE A 182 -7.96 14.14 9.69
C PHE A 182 -9.29 13.99 8.94
N TRP A 183 -9.90 12.79 8.99
CA TRP A 183 -11.19 12.55 8.37
C TRP A 183 -12.36 13.06 9.23
N ALA A 184 -13.07 14.10 8.76
CA ALA A 184 -14.24 14.69 9.44
C ALA A 184 -15.59 14.34 8.78
N GLY A 185 -15.58 13.44 7.81
CA GLY A 185 -16.68 13.25 6.86
C GLY A 185 -16.44 13.96 5.52
N PRO A 186 -17.37 13.79 4.56
CA PRO A 186 -17.21 14.34 3.22
C PRO A 186 -17.21 15.88 3.26
N ARG A 187 -16.23 16.49 2.58
CA ARG A 187 -16.09 17.95 2.40
C ARG A 187 -15.92 18.75 3.70
N LYS A 188 -15.59 18.11 4.81
CA LYS A 188 -15.37 18.78 6.09
C LYS A 188 -13.91 18.64 6.51
N GLU A 189 -13.30 19.75 6.90
CA GLU A 189 -11.98 19.77 7.55
C GLU A 189 -12.17 19.54 9.05
N ILE A 190 -11.31 18.74 9.68
CA ILE A 190 -11.31 18.63 11.15
C ILE A 190 -10.72 19.90 11.77
N PHE A 191 -9.64 20.39 11.17
CA PHE A 191 -8.92 21.57 11.64
C PHE A 191 -8.79 22.56 10.49
N GLU A 192 -8.89 23.84 10.81
CA GLU A 192 -8.73 24.92 9.84
C GLU A 192 -7.34 24.85 9.19
N GLY A 193 -7.31 24.76 7.86
CA GLY A 193 -6.08 24.69 7.09
C GLY A 193 -5.44 23.30 7.03
N ALA A 194 -6.07 22.26 7.58
CA ALA A 194 -5.64 20.87 7.39
C ALA A 194 -5.96 20.31 6.00
N GLY A 195 -6.85 20.98 5.26
CA GLY A 195 -7.33 20.51 3.97
C GLY A 195 -8.35 19.38 4.12
N VAL A 196 -9.31 19.31 3.18
CA VAL A 196 -10.32 18.25 3.15
C VAL A 196 -9.67 16.90 2.85
N CYS A 197 -9.75 15.99 3.82
CA CYS A 197 -9.35 14.61 3.60
C CYS A 197 -10.30 13.95 2.60
N THR A 198 -9.73 13.33 1.56
CA THR A 198 -10.50 12.64 0.52
C THR A 198 -10.47 11.12 0.69
N THR A 199 -9.64 10.58 1.58
CA THR A 199 -9.39 9.13 1.75
C THR A 199 -9.56 8.78 3.22
N ARG A 200 -10.68 8.16 3.55
CA ARG A 200 -10.99 7.75 4.92
C ARG A 200 -10.14 6.57 5.37
N TRP A 201 -10.12 5.51 4.57
CA TRP A 201 -9.58 4.21 4.96
C TRP A 201 -8.29 3.87 4.24
N HIS A 202 -7.33 3.34 5.00
CA HIS A 202 -6.05 2.85 4.53
C HIS A 202 -5.85 1.38 4.92
N ALA A 203 -5.23 0.62 4.01
CA ALA A 203 -4.96 -0.80 4.23
C ALA A 203 -3.90 -1.07 5.31
N ASP A 204 -2.92 -0.17 5.48
CA ASP A 204 -1.85 -0.33 6.47
C ASP A 204 -1.46 1.02 7.11
N ALA A 205 -0.86 0.96 8.30
CA ALA A 205 -0.47 2.14 9.08
C ALA A 205 0.56 3.04 8.35
N GLY A 206 1.44 2.43 7.54
CA GLY A 206 2.44 3.15 6.77
C GLY A 206 1.81 3.99 5.66
N ASN A 207 0.81 3.43 4.97
CA ASN A 207 0.02 4.14 3.97
C ASN A 207 -0.77 5.29 4.58
N ARG A 208 -1.39 5.09 5.77
CA ARG A 208 -2.05 6.19 6.50
C ARG A 208 -1.05 7.31 6.82
N THR A 209 0.09 6.98 7.42
CA THR A 209 1.10 7.97 7.81
C THR A 209 1.65 8.75 6.60
N ARG A 210 1.87 8.08 5.46
CA ARG A 210 2.28 8.73 4.22
C ARG A 210 1.19 9.65 3.67
N HIS A 211 -0.07 9.22 3.73
CA HIS A 211 -1.21 10.04 3.36
C HIS A 211 -1.30 11.30 4.22
N GLU A 212 -1.24 11.15 5.54
CA GLU A 212 -1.28 12.27 6.49
C GLU A 212 -0.14 13.27 6.22
N ARG A 213 1.07 12.80 5.94
CA ARG A 213 2.18 13.67 5.57
C ARG A 213 1.95 14.40 4.24
N ASN A 214 1.45 13.72 3.22
CA ASN A 214 1.35 14.29 1.88
C ASN A 214 0.12 15.19 1.70
N VAL A 215 -0.97 14.89 2.40
CA VAL A 215 -2.24 15.61 2.27
C VAL A 215 -2.42 16.62 3.40
N HIS A 216 -1.98 16.29 4.61
CA HIS A 216 -2.15 17.12 5.81
C HIS A 216 -0.82 17.65 6.38
N GLY A 217 0.28 17.47 5.65
CA GLY A 217 1.63 17.83 6.11
C GLY A 217 1.79 19.32 6.45
N TYR A 218 1.09 20.20 5.72
CA TYR A 218 1.10 21.64 5.99
C TYR A 218 0.60 21.93 7.41
N TYR A 219 -0.56 21.40 7.79
CA TYR A 219 -1.09 21.57 9.13
C TYR A 219 -0.22 20.94 10.21
N ILE A 220 0.34 19.74 9.95
CA ILE A 220 1.26 19.08 10.90
C ILE A 220 2.50 19.94 11.14
N ALA A 221 3.04 20.58 10.10
CA ALA A 221 4.20 21.48 10.22
C ALA A 221 3.85 22.74 11.02
N THR A 222 2.70 23.38 10.74
CA THR A 222 2.25 24.59 11.44
C THR A 222 2.01 24.35 12.93
N GLN A 223 1.38 23.22 13.29
CA GLN A 223 1.14 22.91 14.71
C GLN A 223 2.43 22.67 15.49
N ARG A 224 3.43 22.02 14.87
CA ARG A 224 4.74 21.84 15.51
C ARG A 224 5.47 23.15 15.76
N GLY A 225 5.40 24.08 14.80
CA GLY A 225 5.97 25.42 14.96
C GLY A 225 5.31 26.23 16.09
N ARG A 226 3.99 26.06 16.28
CA ARG A 226 3.23 26.74 17.34
C ARG A 226 3.48 26.16 18.73
N LEU A 227 3.69 24.85 18.83
CA LEU A 227 4.09 24.21 20.09
C LEU A 227 5.52 24.60 20.48
N SER A 228 6.46 24.64 19.52
CA SER A 228 7.83 25.08 19.81
C SER A 228 7.96 26.54 20.21
N SER A 229 7.00 27.40 19.87
CA SER A 229 7.02 28.82 20.26
C SER A 229 6.32 29.13 21.58
N LEU A 230 5.55 28.18 22.13
CA LEU A 230 4.92 28.33 23.45
C LEU A 230 5.84 27.87 24.59
N ASP A 231 6.88 27.08 24.30
CA ASP A 231 7.74 26.50 25.35
C ASP A 231 8.97 27.35 25.75
N GLU A 232 9.33 28.44 25.06
CA GLU A 232 10.43 29.31 25.53
C GLU A 232 9.98 30.41 26.52
N ALA A 233 8.74 30.89 26.42
CA ALA A 233 8.25 31.98 27.27
C ALA A 233 7.63 31.51 28.60
N GLU A 234 7.19 30.24 28.70
CA GLU A 234 6.51 29.70 29.89
C GLU A 234 7.42 28.82 30.77
N MET A 235 8.47 28.20 30.24
CA MET A 235 9.41 27.38 31.04
C MET A 235 10.26 28.20 32.03
N VAL A 236 10.45 29.51 31.80
CA VAL A 236 11.21 30.39 32.71
C VAL A 236 10.43 30.76 33.98
N LYS A 237 9.12 30.47 34.06
CA LYS A 237 8.28 30.82 35.22
C LYS A 237 8.06 29.69 36.22
N VAL A 238 8.42 28.45 35.89
CA VAL A 238 8.16 27.29 36.77
C VAL A 238 9.28 27.07 37.80
N ASP A 239 10.49 27.58 37.58
CA ASP A 239 11.62 27.39 38.51
C ASP A 239 11.69 28.36 39.71
N LYS A 240 10.73 29.29 39.86
CA LYS A 240 10.72 30.25 40.98
C LYS A 240 9.77 29.93 42.13
N VAL A 241 9.02 28.83 42.08
CA VAL A 241 7.98 28.53 43.09
C VAL A 241 8.32 27.37 44.02
N VAL A 242 9.43 26.65 43.81
CA VAL A 242 9.80 25.46 44.65
C VAL A 242 11.01 25.74 45.58
N ARG A 243 11.12 26.97 46.11
CA ARG A 243 12.09 27.30 47.19
C ARG A 243 11.54 28.37 48.14
N ARG A 244 10.40 28.11 48.75
CA ARG A 244 9.99 28.73 50.02
C ARG A 244 9.34 27.68 50.90
#